data_AF-A0A7M7STP6-F1
#
_entry.id   AF-A0A7M7STP6-F1
#
_cell.length_a   1.000
_cell.length_b   1.000
_cell.length_c   1.000
_cell.angle_alpha   90.00
_cell.angle_beta   90.00
_cell.angle_gamma   90.00
#
_symmetry.space_group_name_H-M   'P 1'
#
loop_
_entity.id
_entity.type
_entity.pdbx_description
1 polymer ?
#
loop_
_entity_poly.entity_id
_entity_poly.type
_entity_poly.pdbx_seq_one_letter_code
_entity_poly.pdbx_strand_id
1 'polypeptide(L)'
;MSSTKSIGANNFKWSSCSSKHLAEFLKSPDTDCLLDMPSLDHPDVDLIPIDQLAGAQYGRVEQCKKVFGADLVIGICPFERAHVTCGQVPCRIGSYCHYTPVVEGTPCGTNMWCYDGFCRSSIGGVPKPVDGNWGEWPVNYTQCSRTCGSGVMSRRRRCNRPGPRFGGKACEGTMYSMKTCNTEPCPGINSPDDFRHRECALTNTIILKARYHEWSAYLDGTLYGNELCALKCKSNRGNILNRDPKKVSDGTRCWDKREPDELRRTRRCFNGECREFGCDGVFGSDKLLDGCGVCDGTWRTCRLVQGTLLQIIPKRSKCIPSSFLS
;
A
#
# COMPACT_ATOMS: atom_id res chain seq x y z
N MET A 1 -1.93 2.84 16.93
CA MET A 1 -3.38 3.08 16.97
C MET A 1 -4.00 2.08 17.93
N SER A 2 -4.21 2.51 19.18
CA SER A 2 -4.91 1.71 20.19
C SER A 2 -6.36 2.16 20.26
N SER A 3 -7.28 1.26 20.60
CA SER A 3 -8.68 1.59 20.91
C SER A 3 -8.82 2.36 22.23
N THR A 4 -7.73 2.47 22.99
CA THR A 4 -7.62 3.25 24.22
C THR A 4 -6.48 4.28 24.09
N LYS A 5 -6.45 5.29 24.98
CA LYS A 5 -5.29 6.20 25.08
C LYS A 5 -4.03 5.36 25.25
N SER A 6 -2.99 5.64 24.46
CA SER A 6 -1.74 4.90 24.54
C SER A 6 -1.04 5.25 25.87
N ILE A 7 -0.64 4.23 26.65
CA ILE A 7 0.04 4.36 27.95
C ILE A 7 1.40 3.62 27.91
N GLY A 8 2.49 4.26 28.38
CA GLY A 8 3.81 3.63 28.56
C GLY A 8 4.83 3.84 27.44
N ALA A 9 5.96 3.11 27.49
CA ALA A 9 7.09 3.26 26.57
C ALA A 9 6.78 2.93 25.09
N ASN A 10 5.68 2.22 24.83
CA ASN A 10 5.23 1.90 23.47
C ASN A 10 4.36 2.99 22.83
N ASN A 11 4.13 4.11 23.52
CA ASN A 11 3.33 5.24 23.02
C ASN A 11 3.90 5.93 21.79
N PHE A 12 5.20 5.76 21.54
CA PHE A 12 5.93 6.44 20.47
C PHE A 12 6.06 5.57 19.21
N LYS A 13 5.46 4.37 19.18
CA LYS A 13 5.61 3.42 18.08
C LYS A 13 4.27 2.97 17.54
N TRP A 14 4.17 2.97 16.22
CA TRP A 14 3.04 2.41 15.51
C TRP A 14 3.15 0.87 15.55
N SER A 15 2.01 0.18 15.66
CA SER A 15 2.02 -1.27 15.54
C SER A 15 2.39 -1.67 14.11
N SER A 16 2.89 -2.89 13.91
CA SER A 16 3.18 -3.43 12.57
C SER A 16 1.97 -3.33 11.64
N CYS A 17 0.76 -3.51 12.17
CA CYS A 17 -0.49 -3.34 11.43
C CYS A 17 -0.74 -1.87 11.04
N SER A 18 -0.59 -0.93 11.98
CA SER A 18 -0.78 0.51 11.70
C SER A 18 0.23 1.02 10.68
N SER A 19 1.50 0.63 10.79
CA SER A 19 2.54 1.00 9.81
C SER A 19 2.26 0.41 8.43
N LYS A 20 1.77 -0.84 8.35
CA LYS A 20 1.40 -1.46 7.08
C LYS A 20 0.23 -0.73 6.43
N HIS A 21 -0.81 -0.43 7.21
CA HIS A 21 -2.01 0.24 6.71
C HIS A 21 -1.70 1.66 6.24
N LEU A 22 -0.91 2.42 7.01
CA LEU A 22 -0.46 3.76 6.59
C LEU A 22 0.36 3.70 5.30
N ALA A 23 1.27 2.72 5.17
CA ALA A 23 2.08 2.56 3.96
C ALA A 23 1.26 2.10 2.73
N GLU A 24 0.09 1.49 2.93
CA GLU A 24 -0.87 1.16 1.87
C GLU A 24 -1.70 2.40 1.52
N PHE A 25 -2.16 3.16 2.52
CA PHE A 25 -2.90 4.40 2.34
C PHE A 25 -2.08 5.48 1.62
N LEU A 26 -0.83 5.71 2.01
CA LEU A 26 0.08 6.67 1.35
C LEU A 26 0.46 6.31 -0.10
N LYS A 27 -0.03 5.18 -0.62
CA LYS A 27 0.10 4.78 -2.03
C LYS A 27 -1.22 4.89 -2.79
N SER A 28 -2.30 5.27 -2.12
CA SER A 28 -3.59 5.49 -2.77
C SER A 28 -3.62 6.90 -3.38
N PRO A 29 -4.39 7.10 -4.46
CA PRO A 29 -4.58 8.43 -5.06
C PRO A 29 -5.28 9.42 -4.12
N ASP A 30 -5.86 8.94 -3.01
CA ASP A 30 -6.47 9.80 -1.99
C ASP A 30 -5.44 10.61 -1.19
N THR A 31 -4.14 10.40 -1.44
CA THR A 31 -3.05 11.06 -0.73
C THR A 31 -2.31 12.11 -1.55
N ASP A 32 -2.83 12.45 -2.73
CA ASP A 32 -2.23 13.46 -3.63
C ASP A 32 -2.08 14.84 -2.96
N CYS A 33 -2.96 15.19 -2.01
CA CYS A 33 -2.89 16.42 -1.21
C CYS A 33 -1.85 16.41 -0.09
N LEU A 34 -1.07 15.32 0.03
CA LEU A 34 0.08 15.23 0.93
C LEU A 34 1.40 15.33 0.16
N LEU A 35 1.34 15.43 -1.17
CA LEU A 35 2.50 15.44 -2.05
C LEU A 35 2.96 16.85 -2.42
N ASP A 36 2.09 17.86 -2.24
CA ASP A 36 2.45 19.26 -2.41
C ASP A 36 3.32 19.74 -1.25
N MET A 37 4.41 20.44 -1.58
CA MET A 37 5.19 21.13 -0.55
C MET A 37 4.38 22.32 -0.03
N PRO A 38 4.27 22.49 1.31
CA PRO A 38 3.55 23.60 1.89
C PRO A 38 4.18 24.93 1.44
N SER A 39 3.34 25.91 1.09
CA SER A 39 3.81 27.25 0.71
C SER A 39 4.49 27.93 1.90
N LEU A 40 5.77 28.26 1.74
CA LEU A 40 6.56 28.97 2.76
C LEU A 40 6.15 30.45 2.92
N ASP A 41 5.26 30.94 2.06
CA ASP A 41 4.81 32.33 2.01
C ASP A 41 3.53 32.60 2.84
N HIS A 42 3.06 31.63 3.64
CA HIS A 42 1.87 31.83 4.45
C HIS A 42 2.24 32.59 5.75
N PRO A 43 1.62 33.75 6.04
CA PRO A 43 2.01 34.65 7.13
C PRO A 43 1.78 34.11 8.56
N ASP A 44 1.27 32.88 8.70
CA ASP A 44 0.92 32.25 9.98
C ASP A 44 1.74 30.99 10.28
N VAL A 45 2.75 30.67 9.46
CA VAL A 45 3.61 29.50 9.74
C VAL A 45 4.74 29.94 10.66
N ASP A 46 4.44 30.03 11.96
CA ASP A 46 5.45 29.88 13.01
C ASP A 46 5.96 28.43 12.95
N LEU A 47 6.79 28.12 11.95
CA LEU A 47 7.54 26.88 11.92
C LEU A 47 8.44 26.92 13.14
N ILE A 48 8.08 26.15 14.17
CA ILE A 48 8.99 25.83 15.27
C ILE A 48 10.28 25.36 14.60
N PRO A 49 11.41 26.07 14.80
CA PRO A 49 12.68 25.68 14.22
C PRO A 49 12.94 24.21 14.56
N ILE A 50 13.23 23.37 13.56
CA ILE A 50 13.40 21.91 13.72
C ILE A 50 14.47 21.57 14.78
N ASP A 51 15.38 22.49 15.06
CA ASP A 51 16.41 22.43 16.09
C ASP A 51 15.88 22.61 17.53
N GLN A 52 14.63 23.06 17.71
CA GLN A 52 13.96 23.15 19.00
C GLN A 52 12.85 22.12 19.14
N LEU A 53 13.08 21.15 20.02
CA LEU A 53 12.07 20.16 20.36
C LEU A 53 10.90 20.79 21.10
N ALA A 54 9.70 20.32 20.79
CA ALA A 54 8.47 20.86 21.37
C ALA A 54 8.48 20.89 22.91
N GLY A 55 9.08 19.90 23.57
CA GLY A 55 9.16 19.87 25.04
C GLY A 55 10.09 20.90 25.68
N ALA A 56 10.99 21.51 24.90
CA ALA A 56 11.81 22.62 25.35
C ALA A 56 10.99 23.92 25.45
N GLN A 57 9.96 24.05 24.61
CA GLN A 57 9.03 25.19 24.65
C GLN A 57 7.83 24.91 25.55
N TYR A 58 7.31 23.68 25.53
CA TYR A 58 6.15 23.26 26.29
C TYR A 58 6.58 22.32 27.41
N GLY A 59 6.78 22.89 28.60
CA GLY A 59 7.01 22.12 29.83
C GLY A 59 5.82 21.22 30.20
N ARG A 60 5.97 20.46 31.29
CA ARG A 60 4.95 19.47 31.70
C ARG A 60 3.60 20.11 32.02
N VAL A 61 3.61 21.27 32.68
CA VAL A 61 2.37 21.97 33.04
C VAL A 61 1.68 22.53 31.81
N GLU A 62 2.45 23.08 30.87
CA GLU A 62 1.97 23.63 29.61
C GLU A 62 1.35 22.52 28.74
N GLN A 63 1.98 21.36 28.67
CA GLN A 63 1.43 20.17 28.00
C GLN A 63 0.07 19.78 28.60
N CYS A 64 -0.05 19.76 29.93
CA CYS A 64 -1.33 19.50 30.58
C CYS A 64 -2.39 20.54 30.20
N LYS A 65 -2.05 21.83 30.28
CA LYS A 65 -2.97 22.93 29.94
C LYS A 65 -3.42 22.86 28.48
N LYS A 66 -2.55 22.48 27.55
CA LYS A 66 -2.88 22.31 26.13
C LYS A 66 -3.83 21.14 25.88
N VAL A 67 -3.69 20.05 26.61
CA VAL A 67 -4.51 18.83 26.42
C VAL A 67 -5.86 18.92 27.14
N PHE A 68 -5.88 19.48 28.35
CA PHE A 68 -7.04 19.44 29.24
C PHE A 68 -7.69 20.81 29.48
N GLY A 69 -7.13 21.89 28.92
CA GLY A 69 -7.59 23.26 29.14
C GLY A 69 -6.86 23.93 30.31
N ALA A 70 -6.50 25.20 30.12
CA ALA A 70 -5.70 25.95 31.09
C ALA A 70 -6.44 26.19 32.42
N ASP A 71 -7.75 26.33 32.37
CA ASP A 71 -8.59 26.65 33.53
C ASP A 71 -8.85 25.45 34.46
N LEU A 72 -8.70 24.23 33.94
CA LEU A 72 -8.96 22.98 34.67
C LEU A 72 -7.70 22.41 35.33
N VAL A 73 -6.53 22.69 34.75
CA VAL A 73 -5.25 22.11 35.19
C VAL A 73 -4.66 22.94 36.33
N ILE A 74 -4.55 22.33 37.50
CA ILE A 74 -3.99 22.97 38.70
C ILE A 74 -2.52 22.60 38.94
N GLY A 75 -1.93 21.71 38.13
CA GLY A 75 -0.50 21.42 38.17
C GLY A 75 -0.15 19.98 37.76
N ILE A 76 0.99 19.50 38.27
CA ILE A 76 1.46 18.12 38.12
C ILE A 76 1.20 17.36 39.43
N CYS A 77 0.90 16.06 39.34
CA CYS A 77 0.63 15.26 40.53
C CYS A 77 1.90 15.10 41.43
N PRO A 78 1.79 15.35 42.75
CA PRO A 78 2.95 15.49 43.64
C PRO A 78 3.63 14.17 44.09
N PHE A 79 3.04 12.99 43.82
CA PHE A 79 3.51 11.71 44.36
C PHE A 79 4.18 10.77 43.35
N GLU A 80 4.31 11.17 42.09
CA GLU A 80 5.03 10.38 41.08
C GLU A 80 6.50 10.78 41.07
N ARG A 81 7.37 9.88 41.53
CA ARG A 81 8.82 10.11 41.60
C ARG A 81 9.33 10.59 40.24
N ALA A 82 9.95 11.77 40.26
CA ALA A 82 10.39 12.54 39.09
C ALA A 82 11.35 11.82 38.12
N HIS A 83 11.84 10.62 38.44
CA HIS A 83 12.81 9.88 37.62
C HIS A 83 12.19 8.96 36.55
N VAL A 84 10.84 8.84 36.45
CA VAL A 84 10.18 7.82 35.59
C VAL A 84 9.14 8.41 34.62
N THR A 85 9.23 9.69 34.25
CA THR A 85 8.07 10.41 33.68
C THR A 85 8.22 10.82 32.22
N CYS A 86 9.06 10.15 31.41
CA CYS A 86 9.11 10.41 29.96
C CYS A 86 8.12 9.56 29.15
N GLY A 87 7.43 8.61 29.78
CA GLY A 87 6.30 7.90 29.17
C GLY A 87 5.02 8.73 29.18
N GLN A 88 4.72 9.42 30.29
CA GLN A 88 3.50 10.20 30.49
C GLN A 88 3.71 11.40 31.44
N VAL A 89 2.92 12.46 31.22
CA VAL A 89 2.79 13.63 32.10
C VAL A 89 1.57 13.41 32.99
N PRO A 90 1.72 13.40 34.32
CA PRO A 90 0.60 13.27 35.24
C PRO A 90 0.00 14.66 35.56
N CYS A 91 -1.05 15.01 34.84
CA CYS A 91 -1.80 16.26 34.95
C CYS A 91 -2.81 16.21 36.09
N ARG A 92 -2.75 17.21 36.98
CA ARG A 92 -3.67 17.33 38.11
C ARG A 92 -4.87 18.18 37.71
N ILE A 93 -6.06 17.59 37.76
CA ILE A 93 -7.36 18.26 37.54
C ILE A 93 -8.20 18.03 38.78
N GLY A 94 -8.42 19.10 39.56
CA GLY A 94 -9.00 18.99 40.90
C GLY A 94 -8.21 18.03 41.80
N SER A 95 -8.87 16.98 42.30
CA SER A 95 -8.25 15.96 43.16
C SER A 95 -7.72 14.74 42.39
N TYR A 96 -7.86 14.70 41.07
CA TYR A 96 -7.54 13.52 40.24
C TYR A 96 -6.31 13.73 39.35
N CYS A 97 -5.63 12.62 39.05
CA CYS A 97 -4.50 12.58 38.12
C CYS A 97 -4.92 11.99 36.78
N HIS A 98 -4.70 12.76 35.72
CA HIS A 98 -4.92 12.37 34.33
C HIS A 98 -3.59 12.31 33.60
N TYR A 99 -3.44 11.36 32.68
CA TYR A 99 -2.17 11.13 31.99
C TYR A 99 -2.25 11.53 30.53
N THR A 100 -1.19 12.16 30.04
CA THR A 100 -0.98 12.47 28.61
C THR A 100 0.42 12.06 28.18
N PRO A 101 0.67 11.67 26.92
CA PRO A 101 2.03 11.46 26.43
C PRO A 101 2.91 12.70 26.65
N VAL A 102 4.21 12.47 26.87
CA VAL A 102 5.21 13.53 27.02
C VAL A 102 5.81 13.82 25.66
N VAL A 103 5.97 15.09 25.30
CA VAL A 103 6.67 15.46 24.06
C VAL A 103 8.20 15.39 24.23
N GLU A 104 8.91 15.07 23.15
CA GLU A 104 10.38 15.04 23.18
C GLU A 104 10.96 16.41 23.53
N GLY A 105 12.10 16.43 24.23
CA GLY A 105 12.70 17.64 24.75
C GLY A 105 12.06 18.17 26.04
N THR A 106 11.14 17.44 26.68
CA THR A 106 10.59 17.85 27.99
C THR A 106 11.63 17.64 29.09
N PRO A 107 11.87 18.60 30.00
CA PRO A 107 12.82 18.42 31.09
C PRO A 107 12.36 17.31 32.06
N CYS A 108 13.28 16.44 32.46
CA CYS A 108 13.03 15.31 33.36
C CYS A 108 14.08 15.18 34.50
N GLY A 109 15.01 16.13 34.57
CA GLY A 109 15.98 16.26 35.67
C GLY A 109 17.05 17.29 35.33
N THR A 110 18.00 17.50 36.24
CA THR A 110 19.12 18.42 36.02
C THR A 110 19.95 17.96 34.83
N ASN A 111 20.01 18.77 33.76
CA ASN A 111 20.66 18.44 32.49
C ASN A 111 20.13 17.14 31.84
N MET A 112 18.84 16.84 32.00
CA MET A 112 18.18 15.68 31.39
C MET A 112 16.84 16.01 30.75
N TRP A 113 16.56 15.34 29.63
CA TRP A 113 15.39 15.59 28.80
C TRP A 113 14.76 14.28 28.29
N CYS A 114 13.47 14.32 27.98
CA CYS A 114 12.72 13.18 27.49
C CYS A 114 12.95 12.94 25.98
N TYR A 115 13.32 11.71 25.63
CA TYR A 115 13.49 11.24 24.25
C TYR A 115 13.10 9.77 24.11
N ASP A 116 12.28 9.43 23.11
CA ASP A 116 11.77 8.07 22.86
C ASP A 116 11.22 7.41 24.16
N GLY A 117 10.56 8.20 25.01
CA GLY A 117 10.01 7.71 26.28
C GLY A 117 10.99 7.57 27.46
N PHE A 118 12.26 7.92 27.29
CA PHE A 118 13.30 7.82 28.32
C PHE A 118 13.87 9.17 28.73
N CYS A 119 14.23 9.32 30.00
CA CYS A 119 14.95 10.49 30.50
C CYS A 119 16.46 10.32 30.22
N ARG A 120 17.03 11.18 29.39
CA ARG A 120 18.43 11.08 28.93
C ARG A 120 19.18 12.37 29.20
N SER A 121 20.46 12.27 29.57
CA SER A 121 21.31 13.44 29.80
C SER A 121 21.64 14.18 28.51
N SER A 122 21.58 15.52 28.54
CA SER A 122 22.02 16.39 27.44
C SER A 122 23.52 16.70 27.45
N ILE A 123 24.32 16.10 28.35
CA ILE A 123 25.78 16.30 28.40
C ILE A 123 26.46 15.78 27.10
N GLY A 124 25.76 15.00 26.28
CA GLY A 124 26.18 14.60 24.92
C GLY A 124 25.42 15.27 23.76
N GLY A 125 24.62 16.31 24.03
CA GLY A 125 23.75 16.99 23.05
C GLY A 125 22.37 16.34 22.86
N VAL A 126 21.44 17.11 22.28
CA VAL A 126 20.16 16.59 21.76
C VAL A 126 20.47 15.53 20.69
N PRO A 127 19.91 14.31 20.77
CA PRO A 127 20.10 13.32 19.71
C PRO A 127 19.64 13.90 18.37
N LYS A 128 20.56 14.04 17.41
CA LYS A 128 20.21 14.51 16.06
C LYS A 128 19.28 13.51 15.38
N PRO A 129 18.32 13.98 14.55
CA PRO A 129 17.53 13.11 13.69
C PRO A 129 18.43 12.16 12.91
N VAL A 130 18.08 10.88 12.91
CA VAL A 130 18.76 9.86 12.11
C VAL A 130 17.75 9.35 11.10
N ASP A 131 17.96 9.73 9.84
CA ASP A 131 17.12 9.27 8.74
C ASP A 131 17.28 7.77 8.51
N GLY A 132 16.17 7.12 8.22
CA GLY A 132 16.11 5.70 7.93
C GLY A 132 16.79 5.39 6.60
N ASN A 133 17.63 4.37 6.61
CA ASN A 133 18.22 3.80 5.42
C ASN A 133 17.87 2.31 5.28
N TRP A 134 17.70 1.92 4.02
CA TRP A 134 17.34 0.55 3.69
C TRP A 134 18.47 -0.41 4.03
N GLY A 135 18.12 -1.50 4.71
CA GLY A 135 18.97 -2.66 4.78
C GLY A 135 19.16 -3.30 3.41
N GLU A 136 20.19 -4.16 3.31
CA GLU A 136 20.45 -4.93 2.11
C GLU A 136 19.24 -5.78 1.70
N TRP A 137 19.13 -6.00 0.39
CA TRP A 137 18.20 -6.98 -0.12
C TRP A 137 18.60 -8.39 0.33
N PRO A 138 17.63 -9.24 0.71
CA PRO A 138 17.89 -10.66 0.83
C PRO A 138 18.52 -11.20 -0.45
N VAL A 139 19.50 -12.11 -0.28
CA VAL A 139 20.20 -12.75 -1.41
C VAL A 139 19.20 -13.47 -2.32
N ASN A 140 18.29 -14.22 -1.71
CA ASN A 140 17.30 -15.02 -2.42
C ASN A 140 15.95 -14.31 -2.53
N TYR A 141 15.27 -14.53 -3.65
CA TYR A 141 13.85 -14.25 -3.80
C TYR A 141 13.01 -15.35 -3.10
N THR A 142 11.73 -15.07 -2.85
CA THR A 142 10.75 -16.09 -2.52
C THR A 142 10.64 -17.10 -3.65
N GLN A 143 10.05 -18.26 -3.35
CA GLN A 143 9.59 -19.16 -4.41
C GLN A 143 8.62 -18.41 -5.36
N CYS A 144 8.64 -18.82 -6.63
CA CYS A 144 7.72 -18.29 -7.62
C CYS A 144 6.29 -18.64 -7.22
N SER A 145 5.36 -17.67 -7.33
CA SER A 145 3.94 -17.90 -7.00
C SER A 145 3.30 -19.01 -7.83
N ARG A 146 3.85 -19.32 -9.00
CA ARG A 146 3.32 -20.29 -9.97
C ARG A 146 4.44 -21.04 -10.67
N THR A 147 4.15 -22.24 -11.15
CA THR A 147 5.08 -23.06 -11.94
C THR A 147 5.03 -22.79 -13.44
N CYS A 148 4.03 -22.04 -13.92
CA CYS A 148 3.88 -21.62 -15.31
C CYS A 148 2.95 -20.39 -15.40
N GLY A 149 2.81 -19.82 -16.59
CA GLY A 149 1.88 -18.73 -16.89
C GLY A 149 2.30 -17.39 -16.28
N SER A 150 3.60 -17.15 -16.09
CA SER A 150 4.17 -15.92 -15.53
C SER A 150 3.72 -15.64 -14.08
N GLY A 151 4.29 -16.35 -13.11
CA GLY A 151 4.19 -16.02 -11.69
C GLY A 151 5.07 -14.85 -11.28
N VAL A 152 5.08 -14.53 -9.98
CA VAL A 152 5.90 -13.47 -9.38
C VAL A 152 6.70 -14.06 -8.23
N MET A 153 7.98 -13.69 -8.17
CA MET A 153 8.84 -13.89 -7.01
C MET A 153 9.23 -12.52 -6.45
N SER A 154 9.39 -12.44 -5.13
CA SER A 154 9.67 -11.16 -4.46
C SER A 154 10.74 -11.31 -3.39
N ARG A 155 11.35 -10.20 -3.01
CA ARG A 155 12.15 -10.10 -1.79
C ARG A 155 11.85 -8.78 -1.11
N ARG A 156 11.98 -8.76 0.21
CA ARG A 156 11.62 -7.61 1.05
C ARG A 156 12.83 -7.20 1.88
N ARG A 157 13.20 -5.92 1.80
CA ARG A 157 14.19 -5.30 2.68
C ARG A 157 13.52 -4.59 3.86
N ARG A 158 14.29 -4.28 4.90
CA ARG A 158 13.80 -3.55 6.09
C ARG A 158 14.47 -2.19 6.17
N CYS A 159 13.75 -1.20 6.69
CA CYS A 159 14.30 0.13 6.97
C CYS A 159 15.03 0.08 8.32
N ASN A 160 16.26 -0.43 8.33
CA ASN A 160 16.97 -0.75 9.58
C ASN A 160 18.50 -0.56 9.52
N ARG A 161 19.06 0.09 8.48
CA ARG A 161 20.51 0.32 8.36
C ARG A 161 20.89 1.78 8.05
N PRO A 162 20.69 2.72 8.99
CA PRO A 162 19.99 2.59 10.27
C PRO A 162 18.46 2.67 10.11
N GLY A 163 17.71 2.28 11.15
CA GLY A 163 16.28 2.62 11.19
C GLY A 163 16.10 4.10 11.53
N PRO A 164 14.95 4.72 11.17
CA PRO A 164 14.68 6.11 11.51
C PRO A 164 14.60 6.28 13.03
N ARG A 165 15.28 7.30 13.56
CA ARG A 165 15.30 7.62 15.00
C ARG A 165 15.28 9.13 15.21
N PHE A 166 14.80 9.55 16.39
CA PHE A 166 14.85 10.95 16.83
C PHE A 166 14.18 11.91 15.82
N GLY A 167 13.03 11.52 15.28
CA GLY A 167 12.32 12.33 14.27
C GLY A 167 12.91 12.28 12.85
N GLY A 168 13.92 11.43 12.58
CA GLY A 168 14.46 11.24 11.24
C GLY A 168 13.46 10.66 10.25
N LYS A 169 13.66 10.98 8.97
CA LYS A 169 12.78 10.59 7.85
C LYS A 169 12.72 9.07 7.69
N ALA A 170 11.56 8.56 7.25
CA ALA A 170 11.43 7.16 6.85
C ALA A 170 12.27 6.87 5.59
N CYS A 171 12.58 5.59 5.34
CA CYS A 171 13.33 5.21 4.14
C CYS A 171 12.57 5.56 2.86
N GLU A 172 13.21 6.29 1.96
CA GLU A 172 12.66 6.65 0.66
C GLU A 172 12.78 5.49 -0.35
N GLY A 173 11.75 5.33 -1.20
CA GLY A 173 11.68 4.27 -2.20
C GLY A 173 11.01 2.97 -1.74
N THR A 174 11.17 1.91 -2.53
CA THR A 174 10.34 0.69 -2.39
C THR A 174 10.94 -0.34 -1.42
N MET A 175 10.06 -0.98 -0.66
CA MET A 175 10.42 -2.06 0.28
C MET A 175 10.49 -3.45 -0.39
N TYR A 176 9.88 -3.59 -1.57
CA TYR A 176 9.81 -4.84 -2.32
C TYR A 176 10.58 -4.73 -3.63
N SER A 177 11.32 -5.80 -3.95
CA SER A 177 11.85 -6.05 -5.29
C SER A 177 11.14 -7.28 -5.82
N MET A 178 10.54 -7.18 -7.01
CA MET A 178 9.72 -8.21 -7.60
C MET A 178 10.17 -8.49 -9.03
N LYS A 179 10.08 -9.74 -9.45
CA LYS A 179 10.34 -10.18 -10.81
C LYS A 179 9.34 -11.26 -11.21
N THR A 180 8.97 -11.28 -12.48
CA THR A 180 8.20 -12.40 -13.04
C THR A 180 9.08 -13.65 -13.15
N CYS A 181 8.46 -14.81 -13.03
CA CYS A 181 9.12 -16.11 -13.09
C CYS A 181 8.20 -17.13 -13.75
N ASN A 182 8.78 -18.22 -14.27
CA ASN A 182 8.03 -19.30 -14.93
C ASN A 182 7.06 -18.77 -16.00
N THR A 183 7.61 -18.04 -16.96
CA THR A 183 6.86 -17.28 -17.98
C THR A 183 6.22 -18.16 -19.05
N GLU A 184 6.67 -19.41 -19.17
CA GLU A 184 6.15 -20.38 -20.12
C GLU A 184 4.63 -20.57 -19.96
N PRO A 185 3.86 -20.67 -21.06
CA PRO A 185 2.43 -20.95 -21.00
C PRO A 185 2.15 -22.24 -20.21
N CYS A 186 1.06 -22.24 -19.44
CA CYS A 186 0.66 -23.46 -18.76
C CYS A 186 0.02 -24.44 -19.74
N PRO A 187 0.33 -25.75 -19.64
CA PRO A 187 -0.34 -26.77 -20.44
C PRO A 187 -1.85 -26.74 -20.25
N GLY A 188 -2.61 -26.69 -21.36
CA GLY A 188 -4.08 -26.68 -21.34
C GLY A 188 -4.73 -25.39 -20.82
N ILE A 189 -3.98 -24.29 -20.68
CA ILE A 189 -4.48 -22.98 -20.29
C ILE A 189 -4.11 -21.98 -21.39
N ASN A 190 -5.13 -21.37 -22.00
CA ASN A 190 -4.94 -20.47 -23.14
C ASN A 190 -5.19 -18.99 -22.77
N SER A 191 -5.66 -18.69 -21.54
CA SER A 191 -5.93 -17.32 -21.09
C SER A 191 -5.51 -17.06 -19.64
N PRO A 192 -5.03 -15.84 -19.31
CA PRO A 192 -4.87 -15.39 -17.92
C PRO A 192 -6.16 -15.46 -17.09
N ASP A 193 -7.33 -15.32 -17.74
CA ASP A 193 -8.63 -15.42 -17.09
C ASP A 193 -8.88 -16.82 -16.52
N ASP A 194 -8.28 -17.86 -17.12
CA ASP A 194 -8.45 -19.25 -16.70
C ASP A 194 -7.96 -19.47 -15.26
N PHE A 195 -6.97 -18.70 -14.79
CA PHE A 195 -6.50 -18.81 -13.40
C PHE A 195 -7.51 -18.29 -12.40
N ARG A 196 -8.16 -17.17 -12.72
CA ARG A 196 -9.25 -16.60 -11.89
C ARG A 196 -10.41 -17.57 -11.83
N HIS A 197 -10.76 -18.16 -12.99
CA HIS A 197 -11.81 -19.16 -13.09
C HIS A 197 -11.47 -20.40 -12.26
N ARG A 198 -10.23 -20.89 -12.35
CA ARG A 198 -9.76 -22.04 -11.56
C ARG A 198 -9.84 -21.76 -10.06
N GLU A 199 -9.41 -20.58 -9.61
CA GLU A 199 -9.49 -20.20 -8.19
C GLU A 199 -10.92 -20.08 -7.68
N CYS A 200 -11.85 -19.59 -8.49
CA CYS A 200 -13.28 -19.62 -8.18
C CYS A 200 -13.82 -21.06 -8.16
N ALA A 201 -13.43 -21.89 -9.12
CA ALA A 201 -13.88 -23.28 -9.25
C ALA A 201 -13.44 -24.18 -8.08
N LEU A 202 -12.36 -23.84 -7.37
CA LEU A 202 -11.98 -24.51 -6.10
C LEU A 202 -13.11 -24.51 -5.06
N THR A 203 -14.14 -23.67 -5.26
CA THR A 203 -15.24 -23.49 -4.34
C THR A 203 -16.55 -24.13 -4.82
N ASN A 204 -16.51 -24.87 -5.94
CA ASN A 204 -17.66 -25.62 -6.46
C ASN A 204 -18.11 -26.74 -5.50
N THR A 205 -17.25 -27.14 -4.57
CA THR A 205 -17.55 -28.10 -3.50
C THR A 205 -18.33 -27.49 -2.33
N ILE A 206 -18.48 -26.16 -2.27
CA ILE A 206 -19.17 -25.47 -1.18
C ILE A 206 -20.67 -25.35 -1.48
N ILE A 207 -21.50 -25.87 -0.57
CA ILE A 207 -22.96 -25.75 -0.64
C ILE A 207 -23.39 -24.37 -0.13
N LEU A 208 -24.08 -23.60 -0.97
CA LEU A 208 -24.63 -22.29 -0.59
C LEU A 208 -26.15 -22.31 -0.82
N LYS A 209 -26.91 -21.94 0.22
CA LYS A 209 -28.38 -22.04 0.24
C LYS A 209 -28.85 -23.45 -0.16
N ALA A 210 -28.28 -24.48 0.47
CA ALA A 210 -28.59 -25.90 0.26
C ALA A 210 -28.37 -26.44 -1.17
N ARG A 211 -27.55 -25.77 -2.01
CA ARG A 211 -27.25 -26.23 -3.38
C ARG A 211 -25.78 -26.04 -3.74
N TYR A 212 -25.30 -26.87 -4.66
CA TYR A 212 -24.01 -26.68 -5.34
C TYR A 212 -24.12 -25.55 -6.36
N HIS A 213 -23.00 -24.87 -6.56
CA HIS A 213 -22.87 -23.80 -7.54
C HIS A 213 -21.59 -24.03 -8.34
N GLU A 214 -21.66 -23.72 -9.62
CA GLU A 214 -20.47 -23.66 -10.46
C GLU A 214 -20.01 -22.20 -10.52
N TRP A 215 -18.82 -21.96 -9.98
CA TRP A 215 -18.23 -20.62 -9.85
C TRP A 215 -17.21 -20.37 -10.94
N SER A 216 -17.34 -19.20 -11.56
CA SER A 216 -16.43 -18.66 -12.58
C SER A 216 -15.94 -17.28 -12.13
N ALA A 217 -14.87 -16.77 -12.75
CA ALA A 217 -14.41 -15.43 -12.44
C ALA A 217 -15.46 -14.40 -12.88
N TYR A 218 -15.72 -13.41 -12.03
CA TYR A 218 -16.53 -12.27 -12.38
C TYR A 218 -15.61 -11.13 -12.84
N LEU A 219 -15.53 -10.95 -14.16
CA LEU A 219 -14.84 -9.84 -14.80
C LEU A 219 -15.89 -8.96 -15.47
N ASP A 220 -16.29 -7.89 -14.79
CA ASP A 220 -17.11 -6.84 -15.39
C ASP A 220 -16.21 -5.81 -16.06
N GLY A 221 -16.66 -5.22 -17.17
CA GLY A 221 -15.94 -4.17 -17.89
C GLY A 221 -15.82 -2.86 -17.11
N THR A 222 -16.43 -2.79 -15.93
CA THR A 222 -16.26 -1.70 -14.97
C THR A 222 -15.01 -1.85 -14.10
N LEU A 223 -14.47 -3.06 -13.93
CA LEU A 223 -13.35 -3.32 -13.01
C LEU A 223 -12.02 -2.81 -13.58
N TYR A 224 -11.25 -2.10 -12.77
CA TYR A 224 -9.93 -1.58 -13.16
C TYR A 224 -8.91 -1.66 -12.02
N GLY A 225 -7.63 -1.65 -12.38
CA GLY A 225 -6.52 -1.58 -11.42
C GLY A 225 -6.60 -2.64 -10.32
N ASN A 226 -6.59 -2.20 -9.05
CA ASN A 226 -6.60 -3.07 -7.88
C ASN A 226 -7.87 -3.92 -7.75
N GLU A 227 -9.00 -3.48 -8.28
CA GLU A 227 -10.24 -4.28 -8.24
C GLU A 227 -10.11 -5.58 -9.04
N LEU A 228 -9.29 -5.57 -10.09
CA LEU A 228 -8.95 -6.79 -10.82
C LEU A 228 -8.07 -7.72 -9.99
N CYS A 229 -7.43 -7.28 -8.91
CA CYS A 229 -6.63 -8.18 -8.05
C CYS A 229 -7.42 -8.74 -6.85
N ALA A 230 -8.69 -8.35 -6.71
CA ALA A 230 -9.64 -9.00 -5.81
C ALA A 230 -10.30 -10.20 -6.51
N LEU A 231 -10.46 -11.33 -5.80
CA LEU A 231 -11.14 -12.49 -6.35
C LEU A 231 -12.66 -12.30 -6.25
N LYS A 232 -13.27 -11.84 -7.35
CA LYS A 232 -14.74 -11.78 -7.52
C LYS A 232 -15.19 -13.00 -8.32
N CYS A 233 -16.18 -13.74 -7.81
CA CYS A 233 -16.68 -14.96 -8.45
C CYS A 233 -18.18 -14.85 -8.74
N LYS A 234 -18.61 -15.37 -9.89
CA LYS A 234 -20.02 -15.46 -10.29
C LYS A 234 -20.43 -16.92 -10.40
N SER A 235 -21.57 -17.26 -9.80
CA SER A 235 -22.19 -18.59 -9.97
C SER A 235 -22.92 -18.70 -11.30
N ASN A 236 -23.09 -19.92 -11.79
CA ASN A 236 -23.98 -20.26 -12.91
C ASN A 236 -25.45 -19.79 -12.73
N ARG A 237 -25.84 -19.37 -11.52
CA ARG A 237 -27.17 -18.84 -11.20
C ARG A 237 -27.21 -17.32 -10.99
N GLY A 238 -26.14 -16.62 -11.34
CA GLY A 238 -26.09 -15.17 -11.29
C GLY A 238 -25.74 -14.57 -9.93
N ASN A 239 -25.59 -15.37 -8.86
CA ASN A 239 -25.06 -14.86 -7.58
C ASN A 239 -23.60 -14.44 -7.78
N ILE A 240 -23.27 -13.22 -7.36
CA ILE A 240 -21.90 -12.70 -7.33
C ILE A 240 -21.43 -12.73 -5.88
N LEU A 241 -20.24 -13.27 -5.65
CA LEU A 241 -19.57 -13.27 -4.36
C LEU A 241 -18.26 -12.48 -4.46
N ASN A 242 -18.18 -11.42 -3.67
CA ASN A 242 -16.92 -10.79 -3.32
C ASN A 242 -16.31 -11.60 -2.18
N ARG A 243 -15.18 -12.28 -2.44
CA ARG A 243 -14.50 -13.05 -1.40
C ARG A 243 -13.46 -12.19 -0.71
N ASP A 244 -13.89 -11.19 0.04
CA ASP A 244 -12.99 -10.48 0.96
C ASP A 244 -12.60 -11.45 2.10
N PRO A 245 -11.30 -11.70 2.41
CA PRO A 245 -10.06 -11.04 1.94
C PRO A 245 -9.25 -11.82 0.89
N LYS A 246 -9.86 -12.78 0.19
CA LYS A 246 -9.20 -13.63 -0.80
C LYS A 246 -8.84 -12.81 -2.06
N LYS A 247 -7.54 -12.62 -2.23
CA LYS A 247 -6.90 -11.99 -3.39
C LYS A 247 -6.67 -13.05 -4.48
N VAL A 248 -6.59 -12.60 -5.72
CA VAL A 248 -6.17 -13.46 -6.84
C VAL A 248 -4.69 -13.78 -6.71
N SER A 249 -4.24 -14.96 -7.14
CA SER A 249 -2.82 -15.33 -7.05
C SER A 249 -1.90 -14.33 -7.74
N ASP A 250 -0.76 -14.09 -7.09
CA ASP A 250 0.29 -13.20 -7.59
C ASP A 250 0.78 -13.64 -8.99
N GLY A 251 0.97 -12.67 -9.88
CA GLY A 251 1.31 -12.87 -11.30
C GLY A 251 0.11 -12.89 -12.25
N THR A 252 -1.11 -12.99 -11.73
CA THR A 252 -2.33 -12.87 -12.55
C THR A 252 -2.40 -11.49 -13.18
N ARG A 253 -2.74 -11.41 -14.47
CA ARG A 253 -2.81 -10.13 -15.18
C ARG A 253 -3.94 -9.26 -14.63
N CYS A 254 -3.67 -7.97 -14.52
CA CYS A 254 -4.64 -6.95 -14.13
C CYS A 254 -4.58 -5.82 -15.17
N TRP A 255 -5.31 -6.02 -16.26
CA TRP A 255 -5.36 -5.09 -17.38
C TRP A 255 -6.81 -4.99 -17.86
N ASP A 256 -7.23 -3.78 -18.19
CA ASP A 256 -8.55 -3.45 -18.71
C ASP A 256 -8.48 -3.07 -20.20
N LYS A 257 -9.51 -3.43 -20.98
CA LYS A 257 -9.55 -3.21 -22.44
C LYS A 257 -9.52 -1.73 -22.87
N ARG A 258 -9.82 -0.81 -21.96
CA ARG A 258 -9.72 0.64 -22.17
C ARG A 258 -8.28 1.13 -22.07
N GLU A 259 -7.39 0.35 -21.45
CA GLU A 259 -5.98 0.69 -21.30
C GLU A 259 -5.19 0.37 -22.57
N PRO A 260 -4.08 1.10 -22.86
CA PRO A 260 -3.21 0.81 -23.98
C PRO A 260 -2.75 -0.65 -24.01
N ASP A 261 -2.68 -1.23 -25.21
CA ASP A 261 -2.25 -2.62 -25.41
C ASP A 261 -0.83 -2.90 -24.88
N GLU A 262 0.01 -1.86 -24.81
CA GLU A 262 1.36 -1.93 -24.25
C GLU A 262 1.35 -2.34 -22.76
N LEU A 263 0.36 -1.85 -22.00
CA LEU A 263 0.20 -2.17 -20.57
C LEU A 263 -0.32 -3.60 -20.32
N ARG A 264 -0.87 -4.25 -21.35
CA ARG A 264 -1.45 -5.59 -21.26
C ARG A 264 -0.44 -6.67 -20.85
N ARG A 265 0.85 -6.44 -21.13
CA ARG A 265 1.92 -7.41 -20.87
C ARG A 265 2.71 -7.11 -19.59
N THR A 266 2.57 -5.91 -19.06
CA THR A 266 3.37 -5.37 -17.96
C THR A 266 2.65 -5.38 -16.61
N ARG A 267 1.32 -5.33 -16.58
CA ARG A 267 0.56 -5.27 -15.31
C ARG A 267 0.17 -6.62 -14.72
N ARG A 268 0.53 -6.85 -13.45
CA ARG A 268 0.25 -8.09 -12.71
C ARG A 268 -0.12 -7.84 -11.25
N CYS A 269 -0.95 -8.71 -10.70
CA CYS A 269 -1.30 -8.70 -9.29
C CYS A 269 -0.11 -9.12 -8.43
N PHE A 270 0.12 -8.38 -7.36
CA PHE A 270 1.02 -8.74 -6.28
C PHE A 270 0.42 -8.31 -4.95
N ASN A 271 0.18 -9.25 -4.05
CA ASN A 271 -0.46 -9.02 -2.75
C ASN A 271 -1.76 -8.22 -2.87
N GLY A 272 -2.57 -8.50 -3.90
CA GLY A 272 -3.88 -7.88 -4.11
C GLY A 272 -3.85 -6.48 -4.73
N GLU A 273 -2.68 -5.97 -5.11
CA GLU A 273 -2.53 -4.71 -5.83
C GLU A 273 -2.09 -4.98 -7.26
N CYS A 274 -2.58 -4.17 -8.20
CA CYS A 274 -2.14 -4.20 -9.57
C CYS A 274 -0.84 -3.42 -9.71
N ARG A 275 0.25 -4.12 -10.04
CA ARG A 275 1.61 -3.58 -10.13
C ARG A 275 2.12 -3.63 -11.56
N GLU A 276 2.92 -2.65 -11.94
CA GLU A 276 3.52 -2.53 -13.27
C GLU A 276 4.95 -3.04 -13.28
N PHE A 277 5.27 -3.88 -14.26
CA PHE A 277 6.57 -4.48 -14.51
C PHE A 277 7.07 -4.00 -15.87
N GLY A 278 8.37 -3.79 -16.04
CA GLY A 278 8.92 -3.57 -17.39
C GLY A 278 8.65 -4.77 -18.29
N CYS A 279 8.86 -4.59 -19.60
CA CYS A 279 8.77 -5.69 -20.56
C CYS A 279 9.78 -6.82 -20.30
N ASP A 280 10.80 -6.55 -19.49
CA ASP A 280 11.80 -7.49 -18.97
C ASP A 280 11.29 -8.29 -17.76
N GLY A 281 10.07 -8.04 -17.30
CA GLY A 281 9.45 -8.70 -16.17
C GLY A 281 9.95 -8.22 -14.81
N VAL A 282 10.63 -7.07 -14.73
CA VAL A 282 11.15 -6.50 -13.48
C VAL A 282 10.28 -5.35 -13.01
N PHE A 283 9.90 -5.37 -11.73
CA PHE A 283 9.12 -4.27 -11.13
C PHE A 283 9.95 -2.99 -11.02
N GLY A 284 9.38 -1.88 -11.50
CA GLY A 284 10.06 -0.57 -11.55
C GLY A 284 11.11 -0.44 -12.65
N SER A 285 11.15 -1.38 -13.60
CA SER A 285 11.92 -1.23 -14.84
C SER A 285 11.17 -0.31 -15.80
N ASP A 286 11.89 0.62 -16.40
CA ASP A 286 11.43 1.61 -17.38
C ASP A 286 11.40 1.05 -18.81
N LYS A 287 11.77 -0.22 -18.99
CA LYS A 287 11.81 -0.88 -20.29
C LYS A 287 10.40 -1.14 -20.84
N LEU A 288 10.17 -0.66 -22.05
CA LEU A 288 8.91 -0.81 -22.78
C LEU A 288 9.07 -1.74 -23.99
N LEU A 289 7.94 -2.28 -24.43
CA LEU A 289 7.87 -2.99 -25.71
C LEU A 289 7.90 -1.96 -26.83
N ASP A 290 8.64 -2.27 -27.89
CA ASP A 290 8.54 -1.54 -29.14
C ASP A 290 7.26 -1.92 -29.91
N GLY A 291 6.95 -1.22 -30.99
CA GLY A 291 5.77 -1.50 -31.83
C GLY A 291 5.78 -2.90 -32.47
N CYS A 292 6.93 -3.59 -32.45
CA CYS A 292 7.09 -4.96 -32.92
C CYS A 292 6.92 -6.00 -31.80
N GLY A 293 6.69 -5.56 -30.56
CA GLY A 293 6.58 -6.42 -29.39
C GLY A 293 7.93 -6.94 -28.88
N VAL A 294 9.04 -6.28 -29.22
CA VAL A 294 10.38 -6.57 -28.70
C VAL A 294 10.67 -5.64 -27.52
N CYS A 295 11.09 -6.22 -26.40
CA CYS A 295 11.43 -5.45 -25.20
C CYS A 295 12.69 -4.62 -25.43
N ASP A 296 12.62 -3.31 -25.17
CA ASP A 296 13.73 -2.37 -25.39
C ASP A 296 14.20 -2.39 -26.87
N GLY A 297 13.24 -2.60 -27.77
CA GLY A 297 13.47 -2.80 -29.19
C GLY A 297 13.52 -1.50 -29.99
N THR A 298 14.09 -1.59 -31.20
CA THR A 298 14.32 -0.42 -32.06
C THR A 298 13.27 -0.24 -33.17
N TRP A 299 12.10 -0.89 -33.09
CA TRP A 299 11.04 -0.86 -34.13
C TRP A 299 11.44 -1.44 -35.50
N ARG A 300 12.53 -2.21 -35.58
CA ARG A 300 13.10 -2.71 -36.85
C ARG A 300 12.84 -4.17 -37.14
N THR A 301 12.32 -4.92 -36.17
CA THR A 301 12.10 -6.37 -36.27
C THR A 301 10.77 -6.73 -36.94
N CYS A 302 9.94 -5.73 -37.23
CA CYS A 302 8.69 -5.85 -37.93
C CYS A 302 8.54 -4.75 -38.98
N ARG A 303 7.55 -4.89 -39.85
CA ARG A 303 7.16 -3.86 -40.82
C ARG A 303 5.70 -3.49 -40.61
N LEU A 304 5.38 -2.22 -40.76
CA LEU A 304 3.99 -1.78 -40.77
C LEU A 304 3.29 -2.37 -41.99
N VAL A 305 2.16 -3.04 -41.77
CA VAL A 305 1.29 -3.52 -42.83
C VAL A 305 -0.01 -2.72 -42.73
N GLN A 306 -0.34 -1.99 -43.79
CA GLN A 306 -1.60 -1.27 -43.92
C GLN A 306 -2.44 -1.92 -45.02
N GLY A 307 -3.75 -2.02 -44.80
CA GLY A 307 -4.68 -2.59 -45.77
C GLY A 307 -6.08 -2.02 -45.57
N THR A 308 -6.84 -1.94 -46.66
CA THR A 308 -8.22 -1.45 -46.65
C THR A 308 -9.16 -2.64 -46.49
N LEU A 309 -9.92 -2.69 -45.41
CA LEU A 309 -10.95 -3.72 -45.24
C LEU A 309 -12.19 -3.34 -46.07
N LEU A 310 -12.35 -3.94 -47.24
CA LEU A 310 -13.63 -3.89 -47.96
C LEU A 310 -14.62 -4.78 -47.21
N GLN A 311 -15.52 -4.16 -46.43
CA GLN A 311 -16.68 -4.88 -45.89
C GLN A 311 -17.56 -5.33 -47.06
N ILE A 312 -17.42 -6.58 -47.49
CA ILE A 312 -18.40 -7.21 -48.36
C ILE A 312 -19.62 -7.47 -47.48
N ILE A 313 -20.59 -6.55 -47.49
CA ILE A 313 -21.90 -6.78 -46.89
C ILE A 313 -22.50 -7.97 -47.63
N PRO A 314 -22.76 -9.12 -46.98
CA PRO A 314 -23.47 -10.20 -47.64
C PRO A 314 -24.84 -9.66 -48.02
N LYS A 315 -25.14 -9.57 -49.33
CA LYS A 315 -26.51 -9.30 -49.79
C LYS A 315 -27.38 -10.38 -49.15
N ARG A 316 -28.28 -9.98 -48.25
CA ARG A 316 -29.39 -10.84 -47.82
C ARG A 316 -30.13 -11.25 -49.09
N SER A 317 -30.00 -12.51 -49.49
CA SER A 317 -30.91 -13.13 -50.44
C SER A 317 -32.31 -13.02 -49.83
N LYS A 318 -33.14 -12.12 -50.36
CA LYS A 318 -34.57 -12.15 -50.04
C LYS A 318 -35.10 -13.49 -50.56
N CYS A 319 -35.51 -14.38 -49.66
CA CYS A 319 -36.41 -15.46 -50.03
C CYS A 319 -37.71 -14.80 -50.50
N ILE A 320 -38.01 -14.89 -51.80
CA ILE A 320 -39.33 -14.55 -52.34
C ILE A 320 -40.22 -15.77 -52.04
N PRO A 321 -41.34 -15.63 -51.31
CA PRO A 321 -42.26 -16.75 -51.13
C PRO A 321 -42.89 -17.12 -52.48
N SER A 322 -42.86 -18.42 -52.80
CA SER A 322 -43.47 -19.02 -53.98
C SER A 322 -45.00 -19.06 -53.85
N SER A 323 -45.67 -17.90 -53.87
CA SER A 323 -47.13 -17.84 -53.86
C SER A 323 -47.70 -16.69 -54.70
N PHE A 324 -47.04 -16.36 -55.80
CA PHE A 324 -47.59 -15.54 -56.89
C PHE A 324 -47.03 -16.04 -58.24
N LEU A 325 -47.36 -17.28 -58.59
CA LEU A 325 -47.30 -17.79 -59.97
C LEU A 325 -48.33 -18.92 -60.06
N SER A 326 -49.57 -18.54 -60.36
CA SER A 326 -50.69 -19.26 -61.00
C SER A 326 -52.00 -18.69 -60.48
#